data_AF-A0AAD5J2S8-F1
#
_entry.id   AF-A0AAD5J2S8-F1
#
_cell.length_a   1.000
_cell.length_b   1.000
_cell.length_c   1.000
_cell.angle_alpha   90.00
_cell.angle_beta   90.00
_cell.angle_gamma   90.00
#
_symmetry.space_group_name_H-M   'P 1'
#
loop_
_entity.id
_entity.type
_entity.pdbx_description
1 polymer ?
#
loop_
_entity_poly.entity_id
_entity_poly.type
_entity_poly.pdbx_seq_one_letter_code
_entity_poly.pdbx_strand_id
1 'polypeptide(L)'
;MEALRATSVPSHSNIPKALHKSTFFKPKLVNLQSSPIPRWSFSSTYNKNTSRPFKVFAISSPSSSSTVSTENTPPPPEPELEDDKKNKKFDWFSECYPVMPVCDLDKKVPHGKKVLGLDIVVWWDKNENAWEVFDDACPHRLAPLSDGRIDKWGRLQCAYHGWCFNGSGHCKLIPQATPDGPPVHTFKKACVGVYPSIVQHDMVWFWPNTDPEYKDIITKKKPPFIPELDDPSFSKVFLTRDIPCGYEILIENIMDPAHVLYLHYGIFQVDQPPAVKVDREGGRPLDISVNQLDVNGFVGNHIWDNTKFVAPCVFYTYTNTTVFQSNGFAFSAATSKYSLEEKSPEKRRMVVFFLYSS
;
A
#
# COMPACT_ATOMS: atom_id res chain seq x y z
N MET A 1 60.22 45.82 30.45
CA MET A 1 61.53 45.90 29.78
C MET A 1 61.52 44.89 28.66
N GLU A 2 61.78 45.39 27.44
CA GLU A 2 62.22 44.73 26.19
C GLU A 2 61.38 43.54 25.63
N ALA A 3 60.79 43.52 24.43
CA ALA A 3 61.01 44.08 23.09
C ALA A 3 61.51 43.04 22.06
N LEU A 4 60.70 42.86 21.00
CA LEU A 4 61.01 42.56 19.58
C LEU A 4 61.53 41.13 19.24
N ARG A 5 61.07 40.45 18.18
CA ARG A 5 60.99 40.89 16.77
C ARG A 5 59.92 40.14 15.94
N ALA A 6 59.44 40.86 14.93
CA ALA A 6 58.64 40.41 13.79
C ALA A 6 59.51 40.18 12.54
N THR A 7 59.02 39.37 11.59
CA THR A 7 59.26 39.42 10.12
C THR A 7 58.09 38.69 9.44
N SER A 8 57.13 39.36 8.80
CA SER A 8 57.09 39.96 7.44
C SER A 8 56.88 38.95 6.30
N VAL A 9 55.73 39.12 5.62
CA VAL A 9 55.19 38.45 4.43
C VAL A 9 55.94 38.88 3.15
N PRO A 10 55.85 38.10 2.06
CA PRO A 10 55.40 38.72 0.81
C PRO A 10 54.30 37.92 0.10
N SER A 11 53.32 38.68 -0.38
CA SER A 11 52.26 38.33 -1.31
C SER A 11 52.84 38.10 -2.71
N HIS A 12 52.47 36.99 -3.36
CA HIS A 12 52.38 36.96 -4.82
C HIS A 12 51.11 36.23 -5.25
N SER A 13 50.23 37.04 -5.82
CA SER A 13 49.14 36.69 -6.70
C SER A 13 49.63 35.89 -7.91
N ASN A 14 48.95 34.79 -8.23
CA ASN A 14 48.72 34.38 -9.61
C ASN A 14 47.49 33.45 -9.67
N ILE A 15 46.40 34.01 -10.18
CA ILE A 15 45.15 33.33 -10.51
C ILE A 15 45.30 32.80 -11.94
N PRO A 16 45.21 31.48 -12.18
CA PRO A 16 44.96 30.97 -13.52
C PRO A 16 43.46 31.08 -13.83
N LYS A 17 43.10 32.08 -14.63
CA LYS A 17 41.84 32.14 -15.36
C LYS A 17 41.92 31.17 -16.54
N ALA A 18 41.42 29.96 -16.39
CA ALA A 18 41.02 29.11 -17.53
C ALA A 18 40.09 27.98 -17.05
N LEU A 19 38.78 28.17 -17.25
CA LEU A 19 37.81 27.08 -17.17
C LEU A 19 38.10 26.09 -18.31
N HIS A 20 38.51 24.88 -17.97
CA HIS A 20 38.50 23.77 -18.92
C HIS A 20 37.05 23.34 -19.15
N LYS A 21 36.53 23.62 -20.35
CA LYS A 21 35.22 23.12 -20.82
C LYS A 21 35.28 21.60 -20.88
N SER A 22 34.65 20.91 -19.92
CA SER A 22 34.27 19.51 -20.11
C SER A 22 32.92 19.46 -20.82
N THR A 23 32.90 18.71 -21.91
CA THR A 23 31.78 18.50 -22.81
C THR A 23 30.72 17.64 -22.14
N PHE A 24 29.66 18.27 -21.62
CA PHE A 24 28.41 17.60 -21.29
C PHE A 24 27.63 17.32 -22.57
N PHE A 25 27.39 16.03 -22.85
CA PHE A 25 26.38 15.61 -23.82
C PHE A 25 24.99 16.06 -23.33
N LYS A 26 24.32 16.90 -24.12
CA LYS A 26 22.93 17.30 -23.91
C LYS A 26 22.00 16.13 -24.26
N PRO A 27 21.15 15.62 -23.36
CA PRO A 27 19.98 14.88 -23.79
C PRO A 27 18.97 15.87 -24.42
N LYS A 28 18.43 15.50 -25.58
CA LYS A 28 17.39 16.28 -26.28
C LYS A 28 16.13 16.33 -25.39
N LEU A 29 15.85 17.51 -24.83
CA LEU A 29 14.53 17.84 -24.28
C LEU A 29 13.54 17.89 -25.44
N VAL A 30 12.54 17.01 -25.40
CA VAL A 30 11.35 17.11 -26.23
C VAL A 30 10.53 18.27 -25.70
N ASN A 31 10.26 19.22 -26.59
CA ASN A 31 9.42 20.38 -26.38
C ASN A 31 7.98 19.91 -26.13
N LEU A 32 7.49 19.99 -24.88
CA LEU A 32 6.04 20.07 -24.63
C LEU A 32 5.70 21.54 -24.47
N GLN A 33 5.14 22.14 -25.52
CA GLN A 33 4.38 23.37 -25.40
C GLN A 33 3.22 23.13 -24.44
N SER A 34 3.30 23.73 -23.26
CA SER A 34 2.17 23.83 -22.35
C SER A 34 1.22 24.92 -22.85
N SER A 35 0.10 24.50 -23.41
CA SER A 35 -1.08 25.36 -23.58
C SER A 35 -1.64 25.69 -22.19
N PRO A 36 -1.96 26.96 -21.88
CA PRO A 36 -2.47 27.33 -20.56
C PRO A 36 -3.90 26.81 -20.38
N ILE A 37 -4.11 25.99 -19.36
CA ILE A 37 -5.45 25.56 -18.91
C ILE A 37 -6.13 26.78 -18.24
N PRO A 38 -7.41 27.09 -18.54
CA PRO A 38 -8.11 28.22 -17.95
C PRO A 38 -8.28 28.04 -16.44
N ARG A 39 -7.82 29.03 -15.67
CA ARG A 39 -8.15 29.18 -14.23
C ARG A 39 -9.64 29.45 -14.07
N TRP A 40 -10.37 28.50 -13.49
CA TRP A 40 -11.63 28.82 -12.82
C TRP A 40 -11.35 29.30 -11.40
N SER A 41 -11.49 30.60 -11.22
CA SER A 41 -11.49 31.27 -9.92
C SER A 41 -12.85 31.07 -9.27
N PHE A 42 -12.95 30.17 -8.28
CA PHE A 42 -14.08 30.20 -7.35
C PHE A 42 -13.73 31.12 -6.18
N SER A 43 -14.19 32.36 -6.26
CA SER A 43 -14.31 33.24 -5.10
C SER A 43 -15.55 32.81 -4.30
N SER A 44 -15.35 32.18 -3.14
CA SER A 44 -16.44 31.94 -2.20
C SER A 44 -16.58 33.14 -1.27
N THR A 45 -17.52 34.02 -1.61
CA THR A 45 -18.06 35.04 -0.72
C THR A 45 -18.84 34.36 0.40
N TYR A 46 -18.35 34.57 1.63
CA TYR A 46 -19.02 34.24 2.88
C TYR A 46 -20.39 34.93 2.97
N ASN A 47 -21.47 34.15 2.97
CA ASN A 47 -22.80 34.66 3.25
C ASN A 47 -23.47 33.82 4.35
N LYS A 48 -23.71 34.46 5.50
CA LYS A 48 -24.48 33.94 6.63
C LYS A 48 -25.95 33.91 6.22
N ASN A 49 -26.65 32.77 6.36
CA ASN A 49 -28.03 32.80 6.86
C ASN A 49 -28.56 31.42 7.31
N THR A 50 -28.84 31.38 8.62
CA THR A 50 -30.01 30.82 9.32
C THR A 50 -30.59 29.45 8.92
N SER A 51 -30.52 28.56 9.91
CA SER A 51 -31.17 27.26 10.09
C SER A 51 -32.69 27.22 9.87
N ARG A 52 -33.17 26.15 9.20
CA ARG A 52 -34.50 25.56 9.42
C ARG A 52 -34.43 24.02 9.34
N PRO A 53 -35.19 23.27 10.17
CA PRO A 53 -35.06 21.81 10.29
C PRO A 53 -35.85 21.07 9.21
N PHE A 54 -35.27 19.98 8.69
CA PHE A 54 -35.92 19.05 7.77
C PHE A 54 -36.83 18.06 8.52
N LYS A 55 -38.09 17.94 8.08
CA LYS A 55 -39.04 16.90 8.48
C LYS A 55 -38.90 15.68 7.56
N VAL A 56 -38.80 14.51 8.18
CA VAL A 56 -38.82 13.19 7.54
C VAL A 56 -40.26 12.84 7.14
N PHE A 57 -40.49 12.43 5.89
CA PHE A 57 -41.75 11.87 5.44
C PHE A 57 -41.67 10.35 5.35
N ALA A 58 -42.57 9.67 6.06
CA ALA A 58 -42.81 8.23 5.95
C ALA A 58 -43.74 7.96 4.76
N ILE A 59 -43.41 6.96 3.94
CA ILE A 59 -44.24 6.52 2.82
C ILE A 59 -45.09 5.34 3.28
N SER A 60 -46.41 5.51 3.23
CA SER A 60 -47.42 4.48 3.47
C SER A 60 -47.75 3.76 2.16
N SER A 61 -47.77 2.43 2.18
CA SER A 61 -48.17 1.59 1.05
C SER A 61 -49.68 1.65 0.80
N PRO A 62 -50.15 1.76 -0.46
CA PRO A 62 -51.57 1.60 -0.76
C PRO A 62 -51.91 0.12 -0.99
N SER A 63 -52.98 -0.31 -0.34
CA SER A 63 -53.69 -1.56 -0.57
C SER A 63 -54.68 -1.38 -1.71
N SER A 64 -54.58 -2.22 -2.75
CA SER A 64 -55.67 -2.43 -3.70
C SER A 64 -55.59 -3.84 -4.28
N SER A 65 -56.68 -4.56 -4.03
CA SER A 65 -56.99 -5.93 -4.46
C SER A 65 -57.27 -6.00 -5.95
N SER A 66 -56.69 -6.99 -6.64
CA SER A 66 -57.25 -7.56 -7.86
C SER A 66 -56.87 -9.03 -7.97
N THR A 67 -57.88 -9.88 -7.81
CA THR A 67 -57.83 -11.34 -7.96
C THR A 67 -57.74 -11.76 -9.42
N VAL A 68 -56.69 -12.51 -9.77
CA VAL A 68 -56.73 -13.53 -10.85
C VAL A 68 -55.97 -14.75 -10.35
N SER A 69 -56.70 -15.85 -10.24
CA SER A 69 -56.17 -17.15 -9.80
C SER A 69 -55.52 -17.87 -10.99
N THR A 70 -54.24 -18.17 -10.86
CA THR A 70 -53.63 -19.35 -11.49
C THR A 70 -52.71 -20.01 -10.47
N GLU A 71 -52.87 -21.32 -10.38
CA GLU A 71 -52.27 -22.29 -9.49
C GLU A 71 -50.74 -22.16 -9.40
N ASN A 72 -50.19 -21.82 -8.24
CA ASN A 72 -48.76 -21.86 -7.96
C ASN A 72 -48.47 -23.02 -7.02
N THR A 73 -47.88 -24.09 -7.57
CA THR A 73 -47.13 -25.07 -6.79
C THR A 73 -45.92 -24.34 -6.17
N PRO A 74 -45.63 -24.48 -4.86
CA PRO A 74 -44.41 -23.91 -4.29
C PRO A 74 -43.18 -24.55 -4.94
N PRO A 75 -42.11 -23.80 -5.25
CA PRO A 75 -40.83 -24.42 -5.56
C PRO A 75 -40.36 -25.26 -4.36
N PRO A 76 -39.66 -26.40 -4.58
CA PRO A 76 -39.13 -27.19 -3.47
C PRO A 76 -38.23 -26.32 -2.60
N PRO A 77 -38.20 -26.51 -1.27
CA PRO A 77 -37.25 -25.79 -0.43
C PRO A 77 -35.84 -26.10 -0.93
N GLU A 78 -35.11 -25.04 -1.29
CA GLU A 78 -33.66 -25.13 -1.42
C GLU A 78 -33.12 -25.70 -0.09
N PRO A 79 -32.16 -26.63 -0.13
CA PRO A 79 -31.60 -27.15 1.10
C PRO A 79 -30.93 -25.99 1.83
N GLU A 80 -31.58 -25.54 2.91
CA GLU A 80 -30.94 -24.72 3.94
C GLU A 80 -29.77 -25.55 4.45
N LEU A 81 -28.57 -25.20 3.99
CA LEU A 81 -27.33 -25.69 4.56
C LEU A 81 -27.38 -25.27 6.03
N GLU A 82 -27.53 -26.24 6.92
CA GLU A 82 -27.41 -26.04 8.36
C GLU A 82 -26.04 -25.41 8.65
N ASP A 83 -26.03 -24.10 8.86
CA ASP A 83 -24.83 -23.33 9.15
C ASP A 83 -24.51 -23.46 10.64
N ASP A 84 -24.03 -24.65 11.01
CA ASP A 84 -23.55 -24.96 12.35
C ASP A 84 -22.08 -24.54 12.53
N LYS A 85 -21.71 -23.38 11.94
CA LYS A 85 -20.49 -22.65 12.26
C LYS A 85 -20.89 -21.36 12.96
N LYS A 86 -20.65 -21.29 14.28
CA LYS A 86 -20.59 -20.04 15.05
C LYS A 86 -20.15 -18.90 14.14
N ASN A 87 -21.02 -17.91 13.93
CA ASN A 87 -20.80 -16.72 13.14
C ASN A 87 -19.48 -16.04 13.59
N LYS A 88 -18.35 -16.42 12.99
CA LYS A 88 -17.01 -15.93 13.37
C LYS A 88 -16.90 -14.52 12.82
N LYS A 89 -17.17 -13.53 13.66
CA LYS A 89 -16.96 -12.12 13.34
C LYS A 89 -15.48 -11.91 13.01
N PHE A 90 -15.19 -11.33 11.83
CA PHE A 90 -13.84 -10.94 11.44
C PHE A 90 -13.34 -9.79 12.34
N ASP A 91 -12.12 -9.90 12.85
CA ASP A 91 -11.50 -8.88 13.68
C ASP A 91 -10.36 -8.20 12.92
N TRP A 92 -10.61 -6.97 12.49
CA TRP A 92 -9.68 -6.17 11.69
C TRP A 92 -8.37 -5.86 12.39
N PHE A 93 -8.33 -5.80 13.73
CA PHE A 93 -7.09 -5.54 14.46
C PHE A 93 -6.31 -6.81 14.83
N SER A 94 -6.86 -7.97 14.45
CA SER A 94 -6.26 -9.28 14.67
C SER A 94 -5.74 -9.93 13.40
N GLU A 95 -5.26 -9.11 12.45
CA GLU A 95 -4.67 -9.55 11.18
C GLU A 95 -3.41 -8.75 10.82
N CYS A 96 -2.60 -9.28 9.90
CA CYS A 96 -1.37 -8.62 9.43
C CYS A 96 -1.68 -7.66 8.27
N TYR A 97 -1.09 -6.47 8.31
CA TYR A 97 -1.24 -5.46 7.26
C TYR A 97 0.12 -5.09 6.65
N PRO A 98 0.18 -4.89 5.33
CA PRO A 98 1.38 -4.39 4.67
C PRO A 98 1.51 -2.90 4.98
N VAL A 99 2.73 -2.44 5.18
CA VAL A 99 3.04 -1.04 5.49
C VAL A 99 3.69 -0.38 4.28
N MET A 100 4.91 -0.79 3.95
CA MET A 100 5.69 -0.21 2.85
C MET A 100 6.63 -1.24 2.23
N PRO A 101 6.84 -1.21 0.90
CA PRO A 101 7.85 -2.04 0.27
C PRO A 101 9.24 -1.58 0.73
N VAL A 102 10.13 -2.52 0.96
CA VAL A 102 11.48 -2.26 1.49
C VAL A 102 12.29 -1.38 0.53
N CYS A 103 12.03 -1.44 -0.78
CA CYS A 103 12.68 -0.60 -1.77
C CYS A 103 12.36 0.90 -1.63
N ASP A 104 11.26 1.25 -0.95
CA ASP A 104 10.84 2.65 -0.74
C ASP A 104 11.37 3.20 0.60
N LEU A 105 12.05 2.38 1.40
CA LEU A 105 12.57 2.75 2.71
C LEU A 105 14.08 3.07 2.66
N ASP A 106 14.50 4.17 3.29
CA ASP A 106 15.90 4.50 3.55
C ASP A 106 16.30 4.17 5.00
N LYS A 107 17.27 3.27 5.20
CA LYS A 107 17.78 2.87 6.53
C LYS A 107 18.35 4.03 7.37
N LYS A 108 18.53 5.23 6.81
CA LYS A 108 19.09 6.39 7.50
C LYS A 108 18.04 7.25 8.20
N VAL A 109 16.76 7.16 7.80
CA VAL A 109 15.70 8.03 8.29
C VAL A 109 14.47 7.20 8.71
N PRO A 110 13.73 7.65 9.74
CA PRO A 110 12.42 7.08 10.04
C PRO A 110 11.38 7.50 8.98
N HIS A 111 10.38 6.66 8.74
CA HIS A 111 9.32 6.87 7.75
C HIS A 111 7.96 6.79 8.45
N GLY A 112 7.23 7.91 8.47
CA GLY A 112 5.86 7.94 8.98
C GLY A 112 4.89 7.35 7.96
N LYS A 113 3.93 6.56 8.42
CA LYS A 113 2.82 6.04 7.62
C LYS A 113 1.57 5.98 8.48
N LYS A 114 0.41 6.14 7.85
CA LYS A 114 -0.88 5.89 8.50
C LYS A 114 -1.49 4.61 7.93
N VAL A 115 -1.90 3.69 8.80
CA VAL A 115 -2.53 2.42 8.43
C VAL A 115 -3.66 2.13 9.41
N LEU A 116 -4.88 1.91 8.90
CA LEU A 116 -6.10 1.74 9.71
C LEU A 116 -6.36 2.89 10.67
N GLY A 117 -5.99 4.12 10.29
CA GLY A 117 -6.07 5.28 11.17
C GLY A 117 -4.95 5.38 12.22
N LEU A 118 -4.08 4.38 12.34
CA LEU A 118 -2.94 4.37 13.26
C LEU A 118 -1.76 5.11 12.63
N ASP A 119 -1.24 6.13 13.32
CA ASP A 119 0.01 6.78 12.96
C ASP A 119 1.18 5.91 13.45
N ILE A 120 1.94 5.36 12.50
CA ILE A 120 3.06 4.46 12.76
C ILE A 120 4.34 5.00 12.13
N VAL A 121 5.48 4.63 12.72
CA VAL A 121 6.80 4.94 12.19
C VAL A 121 7.58 3.66 11.90
N VAL A 122 8.01 3.51 10.65
CA VAL A 122 8.92 2.44 10.21
C VAL A 122 10.35 2.98 10.26
N TRP A 123 11.24 2.30 10.95
CA TRP A 123 12.63 2.74 11.08
C TRP A 123 13.60 1.57 11.15
N TRP A 124 14.87 1.83 10.83
CA TRP A 124 15.90 0.80 10.83
C TRP A 124 16.69 0.82 12.14
N ASP A 125 16.54 -0.23 12.96
CA ASP A 125 17.40 -0.43 14.11
C ASP A 125 18.75 -0.99 13.66
N LYS A 126 19.80 -0.17 13.75
CA LYS A 126 21.15 -0.60 13.37
C LYS A 126 21.75 -1.64 14.31
N ASN A 127 21.28 -1.71 15.54
CA ASN A 127 21.79 -2.63 16.54
C ASN A 127 21.22 -4.04 16.32
N GLU A 128 19.94 -4.13 15.97
CA GLU A 128 19.27 -5.40 15.66
C GLU A 128 19.34 -5.77 14.17
N ASN A 129 19.78 -4.85 13.32
CA ASN A 129 19.83 -5.01 11.85
C ASN A 129 18.46 -5.40 11.28
N ALA A 130 17.41 -4.72 11.76
CA ALA A 130 16.02 -5.01 11.45
C ALA A 130 15.19 -3.73 11.22
N TRP A 131 14.11 -3.86 10.45
CA TRP A 131 13.06 -2.85 10.37
C TRP A 131 12.12 -3.02 11.55
N GLU A 132 11.82 -1.92 12.23
CA GLU A 132 10.94 -1.87 13.39
C GLU A 132 9.78 -0.92 13.13
N VAL A 133 8.62 -1.21 13.71
CA VAL A 133 7.39 -0.41 13.55
C VAL A 133 6.87 0.03 14.91
N PHE A 134 6.89 1.32 15.18
CA PHE A 134 6.42 1.91 16.44
C PHE A 134 5.18 2.75 16.23
N ASP A 135 4.50 3.08 17.34
CA ASP A 135 3.63 4.26 17.39
C ASP A 135 4.43 5.50 16.96
N ASP A 136 3.86 6.30 16.06
CA ASP A 136 4.46 7.57 15.66
C ASP A 136 4.18 8.70 16.67
N ALA A 137 4.37 8.41 17.94
CA ALA A 137 4.12 9.34 19.02
C ALA A 137 5.13 9.13 20.16
N CYS A 138 5.99 10.12 20.38
CA CYS A 138 6.93 10.09 21.48
C CYS A 138 6.17 10.09 22.83
N PRO A 139 6.40 9.14 23.75
CA PRO A 139 5.66 9.04 25.02
C PRO A 139 5.85 10.24 25.95
N HIS A 140 6.84 11.10 25.68
CA HIS A 140 7.07 12.32 26.43
C HIS A 140 6.01 13.41 26.17
N ARG A 141 5.81 13.79 24.90
CA ARG A 141 4.96 14.92 24.49
C ARG A 141 4.25 14.69 23.13
N LEU A 142 4.14 13.44 22.71
CA LEU A 142 3.43 13.00 21.50
C LEU A 142 3.95 13.61 20.19
N ALA A 143 5.20 14.08 20.18
CA ALA A 143 5.84 14.50 18.94
C ALA A 143 6.01 13.28 18.02
N PRO A 144 5.74 13.42 16.71
CA PRO A 144 6.01 12.36 15.74
C PRO A 144 7.47 11.91 15.83
N LEU A 145 7.68 10.61 15.92
CA LEU A 145 9.00 10.00 15.88
C LEU A 145 9.53 9.89 14.44
N SER A 146 8.64 9.90 13.46
CA SER A 146 8.93 10.01 12.03
C SER A 146 9.61 11.32 11.63
N ASP A 147 9.38 12.40 12.38
CA ASP A 147 10.13 13.66 12.25
C ASP A 147 11.53 13.59 12.90
N GLY A 148 11.83 12.47 13.56
CA GLY A 148 13.07 12.21 14.26
C GLY A 148 14.25 11.84 13.34
N ARG A 149 15.20 11.09 13.91
CA ARG A 149 16.40 10.64 13.19
C ARG A 149 16.98 9.38 13.83
N ILE A 150 17.79 8.65 13.07
CA ILE A 150 18.62 7.58 13.63
C ILE A 150 19.89 8.22 14.20
N ASP A 151 20.09 8.11 15.51
CA ASP A 151 21.26 8.68 16.15
C ASP A 151 22.56 7.92 15.81
N LYS A 152 23.71 8.46 16.24
CA LYS A 152 25.01 7.84 15.98
C LYS A 152 25.22 6.48 16.66
N TRP A 153 24.36 6.12 17.61
CA TRP A 153 24.34 4.82 18.29
C TRP A 153 23.26 3.88 17.72
N GLY A 154 22.63 4.25 16.60
CA GLY A 154 21.66 3.40 15.92
C GLY A 154 20.27 3.38 16.53
N ARG A 155 19.94 4.35 17.40
CA ARG A 155 18.63 4.42 18.08
C ARG A 155 17.72 5.42 17.38
N LEU A 156 16.40 5.21 17.50
CA LEU A 156 15.43 6.21 17.06
C LEU A 156 15.41 7.38 18.04
N GLN A 157 15.79 8.56 17.58
CA GLN A 157 15.83 9.78 18.38
C GLN A 157 14.70 10.74 17.99
N CYS A 158 13.86 11.08 18.96
CA CYS A 158 12.80 12.07 18.80
C CYS A 158 13.38 13.46 18.51
N ALA A 159 12.81 14.16 17.52
CA ALA A 159 13.24 15.51 17.16
C ALA A 159 12.98 16.57 18.24
N TYR A 160 11.99 16.35 19.11
CA TYR A 160 11.57 17.39 20.06
C TYR A 160 12.59 17.58 21.20
N HIS A 161 12.81 16.54 22.01
CA HIS A 161 13.68 16.62 23.19
C HIS A 161 14.86 15.64 23.12
N GLY A 162 15.01 14.91 22.03
CA GLY A 162 16.14 14.01 21.81
C GLY A 162 16.09 12.70 22.60
N TRP A 163 14.92 12.30 23.12
CA TRP A 163 14.73 10.97 23.73
C TRP A 163 15.05 9.89 22.70
N CYS A 164 15.83 8.90 23.08
CA CYS A 164 16.28 7.82 22.20
C CYS A 164 15.70 6.47 22.61
N PHE A 165 15.18 5.71 21.65
CA PHE A 165 14.55 4.41 21.82
C PHE A 165 15.31 3.32 21.06
N ASN A 166 15.39 2.11 21.61
CA ASN A 166 15.86 0.94 20.87
C ASN A 166 14.69 0.22 20.18
N GLY A 167 14.97 -0.82 19.38
CA GLY A 167 13.99 -1.64 18.65
C GLY A 167 12.89 -2.26 19.51
N SER A 168 13.14 -2.49 20.80
CA SER A 168 12.11 -2.95 21.73
C SER A 168 11.25 -1.83 22.33
N GLY A 169 11.38 -0.59 21.85
CA GLY A 169 10.64 0.58 22.32
C GLY A 169 11.11 1.14 23.67
N HIS A 170 12.13 0.56 24.30
CA HIS A 170 12.63 1.05 25.58
C HIS A 170 13.38 2.39 25.39
N CYS A 171 13.06 3.37 26.22
CA CYS A 171 13.86 4.59 26.30
C CYS A 171 15.26 4.27 26.84
N LYS A 172 16.29 4.53 26.04
CA LYS A 172 17.70 4.29 26.37
C LYS A 172 18.43 5.55 26.80
N LEU A 173 17.92 6.72 26.42
CA LEU A 173 18.55 7.99 26.76
C LEU A 173 17.53 9.10 26.80
N ILE A 174 17.56 9.86 27.90
CA ILE A 174 16.91 11.16 28.04
C ILE A 174 18.04 12.16 28.21
N PRO A 175 18.38 12.98 27.19
CA PRO A 175 19.57 13.83 27.24
C PRO A 175 19.60 14.81 28.42
N GLN A 176 18.42 15.20 28.92
CA GLN A 176 18.25 16.15 30.01
C GLN A 176 18.24 15.49 31.40
N ALA A 177 18.20 14.16 31.48
CA ALA A 177 18.25 13.44 32.76
C ALA A 177 19.69 13.40 33.28
N THR A 178 19.89 13.80 34.54
CA THR A 178 21.20 13.70 35.19
C THR A 178 21.54 12.24 35.51
N PRO A 179 22.83 11.86 35.49
CA PRO A 179 23.25 10.50 35.85
C PRO A 179 22.81 10.07 37.26
N ASP A 180 22.84 11.01 38.22
CA ASP A 180 22.46 10.77 39.62
C ASP A 180 20.95 10.98 39.88
N GLY A 181 20.18 11.29 38.85
CA GLY A 181 18.73 11.48 38.96
C GLY A 181 17.95 10.16 38.99
N PRO A 182 16.63 10.22 39.21
CA PRO A 182 15.79 9.03 39.07
C PRO A 182 15.94 8.42 37.66
N PRO A 183 15.96 7.09 37.52
CA PRO A 183 16.19 6.42 36.23
C PRO A 183 14.92 6.42 35.38
N VAL A 184 14.40 7.60 35.03
CA VAL A 184 13.11 7.81 34.33
C VAL A 184 13.01 7.00 33.03
N HIS A 185 14.14 6.84 32.34
CA HIS A 185 14.22 6.06 31.09
C HIS A 185 13.84 4.58 31.28
N THR A 186 13.89 4.04 32.49
CA THR A 186 13.51 2.65 32.81
C THR A 186 12.02 2.49 33.12
N PHE A 187 11.27 3.58 33.27
CA PHE A 187 9.84 3.51 33.56
C PHE A 187 9.07 3.02 32.33
N LYS A 188 8.06 2.16 32.54
CA LYS A 188 7.21 1.67 31.45
C LYS A 188 6.54 2.79 30.64
N LYS A 189 6.19 3.90 31.28
CA LYS A 189 5.62 5.10 30.63
C LYS A 189 6.61 5.86 29.75
N ALA A 190 7.90 5.57 29.86
CA ALA A 190 8.92 6.12 28.97
C ALA A 190 9.11 5.26 27.71
N CYS A 191 8.50 4.06 27.63
CA CYS A 191 8.57 3.23 26.44
C CYS A 191 7.58 3.69 25.38
N VAL A 192 7.96 3.58 24.11
CA VAL A 192 7.05 3.75 22.96
C VAL A 192 6.34 2.43 22.67
N GLY A 193 5.12 2.50 22.15
CA GLY A 193 4.38 1.34 21.65
C GLY A 193 5.10 0.71 20.47
N VAL A 194 5.27 -0.61 20.50
CA VAL A 194 5.95 -1.38 19.45
C VAL A 194 4.94 -2.35 18.84
N TYR A 195 4.80 -2.29 17.53
CA TYR A 195 3.97 -3.22 16.78
C TYR A 195 4.78 -4.46 16.39
N PRO A 196 4.29 -5.68 16.64
CA PRO A 196 4.88 -6.89 16.06
C PRO A 196 4.96 -6.74 14.55
N SER A 197 6.16 -6.89 13.99
CA SER A 197 6.39 -6.65 12.56
C SER A 197 7.36 -7.67 11.97
N ILE A 198 7.28 -7.84 10.65
CA ILE A 198 8.14 -8.76 9.89
C ILE A 198 8.34 -8.23 8.47
N VAL A 199 9.51 -8.49 7.91
CA VAL A 199 9.74 -8.34 6.47
C VAL A 199 9.42 -9.66 5.79
N GLN A 200 8.44 -9.66 4.88
CA GLN A 200 8.09 -10.81 4.05
C GLN A 200 7.77 -10.33 2.65
N HIS A 201 8.29 -11.03 1.63
CA HIS A 201 8.16 -10.65 0.21
C HIS A 201 8.61 -9.20 -0.09
N ASP A 202 9.76 -8.78 0.46
CA ASP A 202 10.28 -7.41 0.34
C ASP A 202 9.31 -6.30 0.78
N MET A 203 8.36 -6.63 1.65
CA MET A 203 7.37 -5.72 2.23
C MET A 203 7.49 -5.75 3.75
N VAL A 204 7.41 -4.59 4.40
CA VAL A 204 7.26 -4.51 5.86
C VAL A 204 5.79 -4.76 6.18
N TRP A 205 5.53 -5.72 7.07
CA TRP A 205 4.21 -6.04 7.59
C TRP A 205 4.16 -5.77 9.08
N PHE A 206 2.99 -5.40 9.59
CA PHE A 206 2.77 -5.23 11.02
C PHE A 206 1.43 -5.80 11.46
N TRP A 207 1.36 -6.12 12.76
CA TRP A 207 0.14 -6.45 13.47
C TRP A 207 -0.31 -5.21 14.24
N PRO A 208 -1.53 -4.68 14.04
CA PRO A 208 -1.97 -3.38 14.54
C PRO A 208 -2.40 -3.42 16.02
N ASN A 209 -1.57 -4.01 16.87
CA ASN A 209 -1.76 -4.04 18.33
C ASN A 209 -0.39 -4.06 19.04
N THR A 210 -0.17 -3.09 19.93
CA THR A 210 1.07 -2.93 20.71
C THR A 210 1.04 -3.63 22.07
N ASP A 211 -0.04 -4.32 22.43
CA ASP A 211 -0.11 -5.03 23.71
C ASP A 211 1.01 -6.09 23.77
N PRO A 212 1.81 -6.12 24.86
CA PRO A 212 2.86 -7.10 25.04
C PRO A 212 2.44 -8.57 24.83
N GLU A 213 1.16 -8.92 25.02
CA GLU A 213 0.66 -10.28 24.76
C GLU A 213 0.80 -10.70 23.28
N TYR A 214 0.79 -9.74 22.35
CA TYR A 214 0.91 -10.00 20.91
C TYR A 214 2.35 -9.90 20.41
N LYS A 215 3.35 -9.67 21.25
CA LYS A 215 4.76 -9.51 20.81
C LYS A 215 5.22 -10.61 19.85
N ASP A 216 4.84 -11.86 20.14
CA ASP A 216 5.23 -13.02 19.34
C ASP A 216 4.15 -13.45 18.32
N ILE A 217 3.07 -12.67 18.12
CA ILE A 217 1.94 -13.05 17.27
C ILE A 217 2.37 -13.30 15.83
N ILE A 218 3.34 -12.54 15.32
CA ILE A 218 3.83 -12.63 13.95
C ILE A 218 4.52 -13.98 13.66
N THR A 219 4.96 -14.71 14.70
CA THR A 219 5.49 -16.07 14.55
C THR A 219 4.39 -17.11 14.34
N LYS A 220 3.19 -16.84 14.87
CA LYS A 220 2.01 -17.74 14.83
C LYS A 220 1.10 -17.41 13.64
N LYS A 221 0.87 -16.12 13.39
CA LYS A 221 0.07 -15.58 12.29
C LYS A 221 0.99 -14.73 11.41
N LYS A 222 1.49 -15.34 10.34
CA LYS A 222 2.31 -14.67 9.34
C LYS A 222 1.44 -14.01 8.27
N PRO A 223 1.95 -12.97 7.58
CA PRO A 223 1.32 -12.47 6.36
C PRO A 223 1.09 -13.59 5.34
N PRO A 224 0.09 -13.47 4.45
CA PRO A 224 -0.18 -14.47 3.42
C PRO A 224 1.09 -14.77 2.61
N PHE A 225 1.43 -16.05 2.46
CA PHE A 225 2.59 -16.50 1.69
C PHE A 225 2.22 -16.66 0.21
N ILE A 226 2.99 -16.04 -0.68
CA ILE A 226 2.77 -16.04 -2.13
C ILE A 226 4.10 -16.49 -2.78
N PRO A 227 4.23 -17.79 -3.13
CA PRO A 227 5.50 -18.38 -3.55
C PRO A 227 6.20 -17.63 -4.69
N GLU A 228 5.43 -17.09 -5.64
CA GLU A 228 5.92 -16.39 -6.81
C GLU A 228 6.64 -15.07 -6.48
N LEU A 229 6.37 -14.49 -5.31
CA LEU A 229 7.11 -13.31 -4.84
C LEU A 229 8.52 -13.66 -4.32
N ASP A 230 8.79 -14.91 -3.98
CA ASP A 230 10.11 -15.37 -3.54
C ASP A 230 10.83 -16.22 -4.60
N ASP A 231 10.18 -16.48 -5.74
CA ASP A 231 10.74 -17.24 -6.84
C ASP A 231 11.70 -16.35 -7.67
N PRO A 232 13.00 -16.68 -7.75
CA PRO A 232 13.98 -15.90 -8.50
C PRO A 232 13.75 -15.90 -10.02
N SER A 233 12.88 -16.78 -10.53
CA SER A 233 12.47 -16.76 -11.95
C SER A 233 11.49 -15.63 -12.28
N PHE A 234 10.92 -14.97 -11.26
CA PHE A 234 10.05 -13.80 -11.42
C PHE A 234 10.83 -12.49 -11.21
N SER A 235 10.45 -11.46 -11.96
CA SER A 235 10.85 -10.08 -11.70
C SER A 235 9.76 -9.36 -10.93
N LYS A 236 10.13 -8.70 -9.84
CA LYS A 236 9.21 -7.93 -8.99
C LYS A 236 9.32 -6.43 -9.28
N VAL A 237 8.17 -5.77 -9.36
CA VAL A 237 8.06 -4.30 -9.42
C VAL A 237 7.00 -3.88 -8.42
N PHE A 238 7.37 -2.99 -7.50
CA PHE A 238 6.44 -2.42 -6.53
C PHE A 238 5.94 -1.06 -7.02
N LEU A 239 4.65 -0.79 -6.78
CA LEU A 239 4.02 0.50 -7.03
C LEU A 239 3.12 0.84 -5.84
N THR A 240 3.39 1.97 -5.19
CA THR A 240 2.57 2.49 -4.09
C THR A 240 1.85 3.76 -4.54
N ARG A 241 0.55 3.84 -4.23
CA ARG A 241 -0.31 4.99 -4.53
C ARG A 241 -1.29 5.21 -3.38
N ASP A 242 -1.38 6.45 -2.92
CA ASP A 242 -2.45 6.87 -2.03
C ASP A 242 -3.64 7.34 -2.89
N ILE A 243 -4.78 6.69 -2.72
CA ILE A 243 -6.01 6.99 -3.46
C ILE A 243 -7.05 7.49 -2.45
N PRO A 244 -7.71 8.65 -2.68
CA PRO A 244 -8.65 9.23 -1.74
C PRO A 244 -10.03 8.55 -1.80
N CYS A 245 -10.06 7.23 -1.57
CA CYS A 245 -11.28 6.42 -1.46
C CYS A 245 -11.12 5.35 -0.38
N GLY A 246 -12.23 4.83 0.14
CA GLY A 246 -12.20 3.68 1.05
C GLY A 246 -11.55 2.46 0.38
N TYR A 247 -10.73 1.72 1.12
CA TYR A 247 -10.06 0.53 0.58
C TYR A 247 -11.07 -0.55 0.15
N GLU A 248 -12.22 -0.61 0.82
CA GLU A 248 -13.33 -1.51 0.53
C GLU A 248 -13.95 -1.25 -0.84
N ILE A 249 -14.04 0.02 -1.26
CA ILE A 249 -14.53 0.40 -2.59
C ILE A 249 -13.47 0.05 -3.64
N LEU A 250 -12.21 0.31 -3.33
CA LEU A 250 -11.10 0.05 -4.24
C LEU A 250 -10.92 -1.45 -4.49
N ILE A 251 -11.04 -2.28 -3.43
CA ILE A 251 -10.92 -3.72 -3.59
C ILE A 251 -12.09 -4.30 -4.39
N GLU A 252 -13.32 -3.83 -4.16
CA GLU A 252 -14.48 -4.21 -4.97
C GLU A 252 -14.24 -3.87 -6.45
N ASN A 253 -13.75 -2.66 -6.75
CA ASN A 253 -13.43 -2.27 -8.11
C ASN A 253 -12.33 -3.14 -8.74
N ILE A 254 -11.27 -3.46 -8.01
CA ILE A 254 -10.17 -4.30 -8.51
C ILE A 254 -10.64 -5.73 -8.79
N MET A 255 -11.57 -6.25 -7.99
CA MET A 255 -12.10 -7.60 -8.12
C MET A 255 -13.17 -7.74 -9.22
N ASP A 256 -13.82 -6.64 -9.63
CA ASP A 256 -14.85 -6.67 -10.67
C ASP A 256 -14.26 -6.61 -12.09
N PRO A 257 -14.26 -7.69 -12.88
CA PRO A 257 -13.78 -7.65 -14.25
C PRO A 257 -14.73 -6.90 -15.21
N ALA A 258 -15.98 -6.62 -14.81
CA ALA A 258 -16.97 -6.01 -15.69
C ALA A 258 -16.61 -4.58 -16.08
N HIS A 259 -16.02 -3.82 -15.17
CA HIS A 259 -15.58 -2.46 -15.47
C HIS A 259 -14.46 -2.40 -16.51
N VAL A 260 -13.71 -3.49 -16.71
CA VAL A 260 -12.44 -3.46 -17.45
C VAL A 260 -12.63 -3.03 -18.90
N LEU A 261 -13.67 -3.55 -19.55
CA LEU A 261 -13.96 -3.29 -20.97
C LEU A 261 -14.44 -1.85 -21.21
N TYR A 262 -15.11 -1.24 -20.22
CA TYR A 262 -15.66 0.10 -20.34
C TYR A 262 -14.68 1.17 -19.85
N LEU A 263 -14.17 1.05 -18.62
CA LEU A 263 -13.32 2.06 -18.00
C LEU A 263 -11.94 2.13 -18.67
N HIS A 264 -11.41 0.99 -19.11
CA HIS A 264 -10.11 0.91 -19.78
C HIS A 264 -10.25 0.76 -21.30
N TYR A 265 -11.39 1.17 -21.86
CA TYR A 265 -11.63 1.13 -23.30
C TYR A 265 -10.55 1.89 -24.08
N GLY A 266 -9.94 1.22 -25.06
CA GLY A 266 -8.84 1.78 -25.85
C GLY A 266 -7.48 1.83 -25.13
N ILE A 267 -7.42 1.47 -23.85
CA ILE A 267 -6.17 1.33 -23.08
C ILE A 267 -5.72 -0.12 -23.12
N PHE A 268 -6.63 -1.07 -22.83
CA PHE A 268 -6.35 -2.49 -22.95
C PHE A 268 -6.86 -3.05 -24.27
N GLN A 269 -6.01 -3.80 -24.95
CA GLN A 269 -6.41 -4.63 -26.08
C GLN A 269 -6.87 -5.97 -25.53
N VAL A 270 -8.18 -6.19 -25.51
CA VAL A 270 -8.77 -7.47 -25.14
C VAL A 270 -9.24 -8.14 -26.42
N ASP A 271 -8.73 -9.33 -26.70
CA ASP A 271 -9.16 -10.09 -27.86
C ASP A 271 -10.66 -10.42 -27.75
N GLN A 272 -11.35 -10.23 -28.88
CA GLN A 272 -12.77 -10.53 -29.01
C GLN A 272 -12.92 -11.99 -29.44
N PRO A 273 -13.57 -12.85 -28.63
CA PRO A 273 -13.85 -14.21 -29.05
C PRO A 273 -14.78 -14.17 -30.28
N PRO A 274 -14.48 -14.92 -31.34
CA PRO A 274 -15.10 -14.75 -32.66
C PRO A 274 -16.61 -15.03 -32.71
N ALA A 275 -17.20 -15.59 -31.64
CA ALA A 275 -18.58 -16.06 -31.60
C ALA A 275 -19.49 -15.31 -30.60
N VAL A 276 -19.00 -14.30 -29.88
CA VAL A 276 -19.80 -13.58 -28.87
C VAL A 276 -20.16 -12.20 -29.41
N LYS A 277 -21.46 -11.88 -29.41
CA LYS A 277 -21.92 -10.52 -29.70
C LYS A 277 -21.46 -9.61 -28.57
N VAL A 278 -20.64 -8.62 -28.93
CA VAL A 278 -20.14 -7.59 -28.02
C VAL A 278 -20.78 -6.24 -28.35
N ASP A 279 -20.88 -5.35 -27.37
CA ASP A 279 -21.17 -3.94 -27.63
C ASP A 279 -19.94 -3.20 -28.17
N ARG A 280 -20.05 -1.87 -28.31
CA ARG A 280 -18.99 -1.01 -28.85
C ARG A 280 -17.72 -1.05 -27.98
N GLU A 281 -17.89 -1.12 -26.67
CA GLU A 281 -16.81 -1.14 -25.68
C GLU A 281 -16.23 -2.56 -25.49
N GLY A 282 -16.89 -3.58 -26.03
CA GLY A 282 -16.48 -4.98 -25.94
C GLY A 282 -17.22 -5.76 -24.86
N GLY A 283 -18.20 -5.13 -24.20
CA GLY A 283 -19.05 -5.69 -23.15
C GLY A 283 -19.72 -6.99 -23.59
N ARG A 284 -19.66 -7.99 -22.72
CA ARG A 284 -20.18 -9.34 -22.95
C ARG A 284 -20.52 -10.02 -21.63
N PRO A 285 -21.36 -11.07 -21.63
CA PRO A 285 -21.53 -11.92 -20.46
C PRO A 285 -20.18 -12.41 -19.95
N LEU A 286 -19.96 -12.30 -18.64
CA LEU A 286 -18.74 -12.74 -17.99
C LEU A 286 -19.00 -14.06 -17.28
N ASP A 287 -18.16 -15.05 -17.57
CA ASP A 287 -18.15 -16.30 -16.81
C ASP A 287 -17.24 -16.09 -15.59
N ILE A 288 -17.83 -16.11 -14.40
CA ILE A 288 -17.15 -15.91 -13.13
C ILE A 288 -17.54 -17.09 -12.24
N SER A 289 -16.53 -17.79 -11.73
CA SER A 289 -16.73 -18.89 -10.78
C SER A 289 -16.05 -18.58 -9.46
N VAL A 290 -16.73 -18.85 -8.35
CA VAL A 290 -16.12 -18.84 -7.02
C VAL A 290 -15.98 -20.28 -6.60
N ASN A 291 -14.73 -20.73 -6.47
CA ASN A 291 -14.39 -22.12 -6.17
C ASN A 291 -14.33 -22.37 -4.66
N GLN A 292 -13.91 -21.36 -3.90
CA GLN A 292 -13.82 -21.38 -2.44
C GLN A 292 -14.17 -20.01 -1.88
N LEU A 293 -14.94 -19.96 -0.79
CA LEU A 293 -15.31 -18.73 -0.11
C LEU A 293 -15.44 -19.01 1.40
N ASP A 294 -14.74 -18.23 2.21
CA ASP A 294 -14.93 -18.18 3.65
C ASP A 294 -14.59 -16.80 4.22
N VAL A 295 -14.62 -16.66 5.55
CA VAL A 295 -14.35 -15.40 6.26
C VAL A 295 -12.93 -14.84 6.01
N ASN A 296 -11.99 -15.66 5.56
CA ASN A 296 -10.62 -15.28 5.25
C ASN A 296 -10.42 -14.94 3.76
N GLY A 297 -11.46 -15.00 2.93
CA GLY A 297 -11.42 -14.58 1.53
C GLY A 297 -11.98 -15.62 0.57
N PHE A 298 -11.53 -15.57 -0.69
CA PHE A 298 -12.04 -16.45 -1.74
C PHE A 298 -10.98 -16.81 -2.79
N VAL A 299 -11.25 -17.90 -3.49
CA VAL A 299 -10.54 -18.31 -4.70
C VAL A 299 -11.57 -18.48 -5.81
N GLY A 300 -11.32 -17.86 -6.95
CA GLY A 300 -12.24 -17.89 -8.08
C GLY A 300 -11.52 -17.71 -9.39
N ASN A 301 -12.28 -17.81 -10.47
CA ASN A 301 -11.80 -17.56 -11.82
C ASN A 301 -12.70 -16.53 -12.46
N HIS A 302 -12.09 -15.63 -13.22
CA HIS A 302 -12.81 -14.84 -14.21
C HIS A 302 -12.19 -15.10 -15.58
N ILE A 303 -12.77 -14.51 -16.63
CA ILE A 303 -12.49 -14.80 -18.04
C ILE A 303 -11.00 -14.97 -18.39
N TRP A 304 -10.10 -14.20 -17.78
CA TRP A 304 -8.69 -14.16 -18.16
C TRP A 304 -7.75 -14.93 -17.23
N ASP A 305 -8.04 -14.97 -15.94
CA ASP A 305 -7.09 -15.39 -14.91
C ASP A 305 -7.78 -16.05 -13.71
N ASN A 306 -6.99 -16.81 -12.95
CA ASN A 306 -7.36 -17.24 -11.63
C ASN A 306 -7.15 -16.06 -10.68
N THR A 307 -8.03 -15.94 -9.68
CA THR A 307 -8.01 -14.87 -8.71
C THR A 307 -8.05 -15.42 -7.31
N LYS A 308 -7.38 -14.71 -6.40
CA LYS A 308 -7.42 -15.02 -4.99
C LYS A 308 -7.45 -13.74 -4.18
N PHE A 309 -8.43 -13.66 -3.29
CA PHE A 309 -8.49 -12.67 -2.23
C PHE A 309 -8.19 -13.35 -0.90
N VAL A 310 -7.26 -12.78 -0.15
CA VAL A 310 -6.97 -13.14 1.23
C VAL A 310 -7.27 -11.92 2.08
N ALA A 311 -8.28 -12.04 2.92
CA ALA A 311 -8.67 -11.01 3.86
C ALA A 311 -7.50 -10.69 4.80
N PRO A 312 -7.35 -9.42 5.22
CA PRO A 312 -8.21 -8.28 4.89
C PRO A 312 -7.85 -7.55 3.59
N CYS A 313 -6.64 -7.73 3.08
CA CYS A 313 -6.00 -6.69 2.26
C CYS A 313 -5.22 -7.19 1.03
N VAL A 314 -5.20 -8.50 0.75
CA VAL A 314 -4.37 -9.06 -0.33
C VAL A 314 -5.25 -9.61 -1.42
N PHE A 315 -5.18 -9.02 -2.61
CA PHE A 315 -5.81 -9.56 -3.81
C PHE A 315 -4.76 -9.80 -4.88
N TYR A 316 -4.81 -10.94 -5.56
CA TYR A 316 -3.90 -11.21 -6.66
C TYR A 316 -4.49 -12.08 -7.75
N THR A 317 -4.01 -11.87 -8.97
CA THR A 317 -4.38 -12.65 -10.16
C THR A 317 -3.17 -13.40 -10.71
N TYR A 318 -3.40 -14.59 -11.26
CA TYR A 318 -2.35 -15.46 -11.78
C TYR A 318 -2.83 -16.38 -12.91
N THR A 319 -1.93 -16.62 -13.86
CA THR A 319 -2.14 -17.57 -14.97
C THR A 319 -1.71 -18.99 -14.56
N ASN A 320 -2.58 -19.99 -14.71
CA ASN A 320 -2.19 -21.40 -14.54
C ASN A 320 -1.41 -21.89 -15.78
N THR A 321 -0.18 -22.37 -15.59
CA THR A 321 0.67 -22.89 -16.69
C THR A 321 0.24 -24.26 -17.26
N THR A 322 -0.98 -24.74 -17.03
CA THR A 322 -1.42 -26.09 -17.44
C THR A 322 -2.56 -26.16 -18.45
N VAL A 323 -3.04 -25.04 -19.01
CA VAL A 323 -4.05 -25.06 -20.07
C VAL A 323 -3.73 -24.05 -21.17
N PHE A 324 -2.65 -24.26 -21.91
CA PHE A 324 -2.49 -23.68 -23.25
C PHE A 324 -1.90 -24.71 -24.23
N GLN A 325 -2.59 -25.85 -24.36
CA GLN A 325 -2.66 -26.55 -25.64
C GLN A 325 -3.95 -26.15 -26.37
N SER A 326 -4.10 -24.86 -26.63
CA SER A 326 -4.71 -24.34 -27.86
C SER A 326 -4.68 -22.82 -27.83
N ASN A 327 -3.95 -22.28 -28.80
CA ASN A 327 -3.95 -20.89 -29.25
C ASN A 327 -3.29 -19.87 -28.32
N GLY A 328 -2.02 -19.58 -28.64
CA GLY A 328 -1.18 -18.61 -27.96
C GLY A 328 -1.67 -17.18 -28.11
N PHE A 329 -1.59 -16.42 -27.01
CA PHE A 329 -1.79 -14.98 -26.98
C PHE A 329 -0.54 -14.31 -26.42
N ALA A 330 0.10 -13.50 -27.26
CA ALA A 330 1.25 -12.69 -26.92
C ALA A 330 0.82 -11.22 -26.85
N PHE A 331 1.05 -10.56 -25.72
CA PHE A 331 1.03 -9.10 -25.65
C PHE A 331 2.26 -8.55 -26.40
N SER A 332 2.05 -8.07 -27.62
CA SER A 332 3.10 -7.44 -28.44
C SER A 332 3.04 -5.92 -28.34
N ALA A 333 4.16 -5.32 -27.91
CA ALA A 333 4.48 -3.93 -28.23
C ALA A 333 5.02 -3.88 -29.67
N ALA A 334 4.41 -3.05 -30.52
CA ALA A 334 4.73 -2.98 -31.94
C ALA A 334 6.08 -2.32 -32.24
N THR A 335 6.96 -2.97 -33.03
CA THR A 335 7.37 -2.50 -34.38
C THR A 335 8.27 -3.48 -35.16
N SER A 336 7.85 -3.75 -36.41
CA SER A 336 8.54 -4.13 -37.66
C SER A 336 9.50 -5.34 -37.82
N LYS A 337 9.03 -6.28 -38.66
CA LYS A 337 9.65 -7.05 -39.78
C LYS A 337 10.83 -8.02 -39.57
N TYR A 338 10.49 -9.30 -39.74
CA TYR A 338 11.21 -10.46 -40.32
C TYR A 338 12.61 -10.84 -39.79
N SER A 339 12.67 -11.92 -39.00
CA SER A 339 13.39 -13.18 -39.35
C SER A 339 13.20 -14.23 -38.25
N LEU A 340 13.33 -15.51 -38.63
CA LEU A 340 13.15 -16.72 -37.83
C LEU A 340 13.90 -16.68 -36.48
N GLU A 341 13.20 -16.67 -35.36
CA GLU A 341 13.80 -16.84 -34.02
C GLU A 341 12.95 -17.73 -33.11
N GLU A 342 13.67 -18.49 -32.30
CA GLU A 342 13.23 -19.52 -31.37
C GLU A 342 12.07 -19.07 -30.46
N LYS A 343 11.16 -20.01 -30.12
CA LYS A 343 10.05 -19.76 -29.18
C LYS A 343 10.60 -19.22 -27.85
N SER A 344 10.36 -17.93 -27.60
CA SER A 344 10.57 -17.28 -26.30
C SER A 344 9.94 -18.10 -25.18
N PRO A 345 10.57 -18.22 -23.99
CA PRO A 345 9.92 -18.80 -22.83
C PRO A 345 8.64 -18.00 -22.51
N GLU A 346 7.54 -18.71 -22.24
CA GLU A 346 6.25 -18.11 -21.87
C GLU A 346 6.42 -17.26 -20.62
N LYS A 347 6.12 -15.96 -20.71
CA LYS A 347 6.23 -15.02 -19.59
C LYS A 347 5.05 -15.21 -18.65
N ARG A 348 5.28 -15.89 -17.53
CA ARG A 348 4.35 -15.93 -16.39
C ARG A 348 4.19 -14.51 -15.83
N ARG A 349 2.96 -14.12 -15.50
CA ARG A 349 2.63 -12.81 -14.93
C ARG A 349 1.76 -13.02 -13.70
N MET A 350 2.02 -12.21 -12.67
CA MET A 350 1.21 -12.13 -11.46
C MET A 350 1.12 -10.65 -11.08
N VAL A 351 -0.08 -10.23 -10.67
CA VAL A 351 -0.30 -8.89 -10.13
C VAL A 351 -0.85 -9.05 -8.73
N VAL A 352 -0.20 -8.43 -7.75
CA VAL A 352 -0.59 -8.47 -6.33
C VAL A 352 -0.91 -7.05 -5.87
N PHE A 353 -2.08 -6.89 -5.27
CA PHE A 353 -2.56 -5.66 -4.68
C PHE A 353 -2.58 -5.80 -3.15
N PHE A 354 -1.97 -4.82 -2.49
CA PHE A 354 -1.96 -4.66 -1.05
C PHE A 354 -2.74 -3.40 -0.72
N LEU A 355 -3.89 -3.53 -0.04
CA LEU A 355 -4.87 -2.45 0.09
C LEU A 355 -5.25 -2.23 1.56
N TYR A 356 -5.13 -1.00 2.04
CA TYR A 356 -5.52 -0.64 3.40
C TYR A 356 -5.90 0.83 3.44
N SER A 357 -6.79 1.20 4.36
CA SER A 357 -7.08 2.61 4.64
C SER A 357 -5.91 3.27 5.35
N SER A 358 -5.60 4.51 4.97
CA SER A 358 -4.73 5.39 5.75
C SER A 358 -5.47 5.87 7.00
#